data_AF-A0A109BIR5-F1
#
_entry.id   AF-A0A109BIR5-F1
#
_cell.length_a   1.000
_cell.length_b   1.000
_cell.length_c   1.000
_cell.angle_alpha   90.00
_cell.angle_beta   90.00
_cell.angle_gamma   90.00
#
_symmetry.space_group_name_H-M   'P 1'
#
loop_
_entity.id
_entity.type
_entity.pdbx_description
1 polymer ?
#
loop_
_entity_poly.entity_id
_entity_poly.type
_entity_poly.pdbx_seq_one_letter_code
_entity_poly.pdbx_strand_id
1 'polypeptide(L)'
;MVALAFGIAAANSNARAEIKDYMILRLLYLDTSCGVDHLERLEPDADGNQRFSAKCRNVSSYPDGLEVLCTDPDDDRACRVTTPEKTYKHLELLQPR
;
A
#
# COMPACT_ATOMS: atom_id res chain seq x y z
N MET A 1 5.19 -58.42 -10.65
CA MET A 1 4.48 -57.27 -10.07
C MET A 1 5.52 -56.24 -9.68
N VAL A 2 5.62 -55.12 -10.40
CA VAL A 2 6.57 -54.03 -10.09
C VAL A 2 5.73 -52.84 -9.63
N ALA A 3 5.85 -52.50 -8.35
CA ALA A 3 5.11 -51.41 -7.74
C ALA A 3 5.77 -50.07 -8.11
N LEU A 4 4.98 -49.16 -8.67
CA LEU A 4 5.32 -47.77 -8.92
C LEU A 4 5.45 -47.01 -7.60
N ALA A 5 6.51 -46.22 -7.45
CA ALA A 5 6.57 -45.15 -6.46
C ALA A 5 6.86 -43.83 -7.18
N PHE A 6 5.79 -43.17 -7.64
CA PHE A 6 5.83 -41.76 -8.04
C PHE A 6 5.91 -40.91 -6.77
N GLY A 7 7.14 -40.55 -6.37
CA GLY A 7 7.37 -39.59 -5.30
C GLY A 7 7.13 -38.18 -5.82
N ILE A 8 5.97 -37.59 -5.50
CA ILE A 8 5.72 -36.17 -5.73
C ILE A 8 6.49 -35.42 -4.63
N ALA A 9 7.67 -34.90 -4.98
CA ALA A 9 8.38 -33.97 -4.12
C ALA A 9 7.55 -32.67 -4.07
N ALA A 10 6.80 -32.50 -2.97
CA ALA A 10 6.16 -31.23 -2.65
C ALA A 10 7.28 -30.21 -2.40
N ALA A 11 7.64 -29.44 -3.43
CA ALA A 11 8.43 -28.25 -3.28
C ALA A 11 7.60 -27.28 -2.43
N ASN A 12 7.89 -27.21 -1.13
CA ASN A 12 7.44 -26.15 -0.26
C ASN A 12 8.08 -24.84 -0.74
N SER A 13 7.54 -24.25 -1.80
CA SER A 13 7.69 -22.82 -2.01
C SER A 13 7.04 -22.17 -0.80
N ASN A 14 7.84 -21.57 0.08
CA ASN A 14 7.36 -20.65 1.11
C ASN A 14 6.73 -19.45 0.38
N ALA A 15 5.52 -19.63 -0.14
CA ALA A 15 4.69 -18.58 -0.67
C ALA A 15 4.24 -17.76 0.54
N ARG A 16 5.10 -16.85 1.01
CA ARG A 16 4.67 -15.76 1.88
C ARG A 16 3.73 -14.87 1.09
N ALA A 17 2.63 -14.48 1.71
CA ALA A 17 1.58 -13.70 1.08
C ALA A 17 2.02 -12.23 1.04
N GLU A 18 3.03 -11.91 0.25
CA GLU A 18 3.58 -10.55 0.20
C GLU A 18 2.53 -9.52 -0.25
N ILE A 19 2.32 -8.46 0.54
CA ILE A 19 1.53 -7.30 0.13
C ILE A 19 2.05 -6.77 -1.19
N LYS A 20 1.19 -6.75 -2.20
CA LYS A 20 1.51 -6.26 -3.54
C LYS A 20 1.12 -4.80 -3.70
N ASP A 21 1.83 -4.11 -4.58
CA ASP A 21 1.62 -2.68 -4.83
C ASP A 21 0.18 -2.34 -5.22
N TYR A 22 -0.52 -3.23 -5.95
CA TYR A 22 -1.92 -3.02 -6.30
C TYR A 22 -2.87 -2.98 -5.09
N MET A 23 -2.52 -3.65 -3.99
CA MET A 23 -3.30 -3.63 -2.76
C MET A 23 -3.20 -2.24 -2.11
N ILE A 24 -1.99 -1.66 -2.10
CA ILE A 24 -1.75 -0.30 -1.61
C ILE A 24 -2.44 0.74 -2.50
N LEU A 25 -2.34 0.59 -3.83
CA LEU A 25 -3.05 1.47 -4.76
C LEU A 25 -4.57 1.45 -4.54
N ARG A 26 -5.14 0.27 -4.26
CA ARG A 26 -6.57 0.13 -3.95
C ARG A 26 -6.93 0.84 -2.65
N LEU A 27 -6.14 0.67 -1.58
CA LEU A 27 -6.32 1.39 -0.33
C LEU A 27 -6.32 2.90 -0.58
N LEU A 28 -5.28 3.42 -1.24
CA LEU A 28 -5.14 4.85 -1.50
C LEU A 28 -6.26 5.41 -2.37
N TYR A 29 -6.76 4.65 -3.34
CA TYR A 29 -7.89 5.04 -4.17
C TYR A 29 -9.22 5.13 -3.40
N LEU A 30 -9.42 4.23 -2.43
CA LEU A 30 -10.68 4.18 -1.66
C LEU A 30 -10.69 5.16 -0.48
N ASP A 31 -9.54 5.37 0.15
CA ASP A 31 -9.46 6.08 1.43
C ASP A 31 -9.00 7.54 1.31
N THR A 32 -8.51 7.95 0.13
CA THR A 32 -7.87 9.27 -0.04
C THR A 32 -8.24 9.98 -1.34
N SER A 33 -8.08 11.30 -1.36
CA SER A 33 -8.19 12.14 -2.57
C SER A 33 -6.90 12.19 -3.41
N CYS A 34 -5.85 11.44 -3.05
CA CYS A 34 -4.50 11.58 -3.61
C CYS A 34 -4.43 11.41 -5.14
N GLY A 35 -5.20 10.46 -5.70
CA GLY A 35 -5.11 10.12 -7.11
C GLY A 35 -3.66 9.77 -7.52
N VAL A 36 -3.15 8.64 -7.01
CA VAL A 36 -1.73 8.26 -7.09
C VAL A 36 -1.16 8.35 -8.51
N ASP A 37 -0.02 9.06 -8.65
CA ASP A 37 0.78 9.13 -9.88
C ASP A 37 1.97 8.16 -9.84
N HIS A 38 2.59 7.99 -8.67
CA HIS A 38 3.70 7.06 -8.48
C HIS A 38 3.64 6.44 -7.09
N LEU A 39 3.96 5.16 -6.99
CA LEU A 39 4.08 4.43 -5.73
C LEU A 39 5.48 3.82 -5.66
N GLU A 40 6.13 4.02 -4.52
CA GLU A 40 7.46 3.51 -4.21
C GLU A 40 7.38 2.66 -2.95
N ARG A 41 7.96 1.45 -3.02
CA ARG A 41 8.17 0.60 -1.84
C ARG A 41 9.46 1.03 -1.17
N LEU A 42 9.37 1.30 0.12
CA LEU A 42 10.52 1.67 0.95
C LEU A 42 11.05 0.45 1.70
N GLU A 43 12.26 0.58 2.22
CA GLU A 43 12.80 -0.40 3.16
C GLU A 43 11.89 -0.51 4.40
N PRO A 44 11.69 -1.74 4.93
CA PRO A 44 10.96 -1.94 6.17
C PRO A 44 11.55 -1.12 7.32
N ASP A 45 10.72 -0.75 8.29
CA ASP A 45 11.23 -0.12 9.51
C ASP A 45 11.98 -1.13 10.40
N ALA A 46 12.49 -0.63 11.54
CA ALA A 46 13.22 -1.46 12.51
C ALA A 46 12.36 -2.59 13.11
N ASP A 47 11.04 -2.45 13.08
CA ASP A 47 10.08 -3.45 13.58
C ASP A 47 9.67 -4.44 12.47
N GLY A 48 10.18 -4.26 11.25
CA GLY A 48 9.89 -5.10 10.08
C GLY A 48 8.58 -4.75 9.37
N ASN A 49 7.96 -3.61 9.70
CA ASN A 49 6.73 -3.17 9.05
C ASN A 49 7.05 -2.68 7.62
N GLN A 50 6.22 -3.06 6.66
CA GLN A 50 6.39 -2.60 5.29
C GLN A 50 5.94 -1.15 5.13
N ARG A 51 6.69 -0.40 4.33
CA ARG A 51 6.48 1.03 4.11
C ARG A 51 6.38 1.35 2.64
N PHE A 52 5.50 2.31 2.32
CA PHE A 52 5.31 2.80 0.97
C PHE A 52 5.21 4.32 0.97
N SER A 53 5.74 4.94 -0.08
CA SER A 53 5.55 6.36 -0.38
C SER A 53 4.80 6.52 -1.69
N ALA A 54 3.77 7.37 -1.71
CA ALA A 54 3.01 7.69 -2.91
C ALA A 54 3.11 9.17 -3.25
N LYS A 55 3.39 9.47 -4.53
CA LYS A 55 3.25 10.81 -5.09
C LYS A 55 1.83 10.99 -5.60
N CYS A 56 1.19 12.07 -5.16
CA CYS A 56 -0.18 12.42 -5.51
C CYS A 56 -0.22 13.39 -6.68
N ARG A 57 -1.37 13.43 -7.36
CA ARG A 57 -1.64 14.42 -8.41
C ARG A 57 -1.70 15.84 -7.84
N ASN A 58 -1.45 16.80 -8.73
CA ASN A 58 -1.41 18.25 -8.42
C ASN A 58 -2.66 18.80 -7.71
N VAL A 59 -3.83 18.18 -7.90
CA VAL A 59 -5.07 18.57 -7.21
C VAL A 59 -5.43 17.46 -6.24
N SER A 60 -4.86 17.52 -5.03
CA SER A 60 -5.17 16.60 -3.93
C SER A 60 -4.98 17.29 -2.58
N SER A 61 -5.52 16.69 -1.53
CA SER A 61 -5.29 17.14 -0.14
C SER A 61 -3.90 16.76 0.40
N TYR A 62 -3.01 16.23 -0.46
CA TYR A 62 -1.72 15.64 -0.10
C TYR A 62 -0.61 16.15 -1.03
N PRO A 63 -0.27 17.46 -0.98
CA PRO A 63 0.67 18.07 -1.91
C PRO A 63 2.10 17.51 -1.83
N ASP A 64 2.47 16.97 -0.67
CA ASP A 64 3.81 16.38 -0.44
C ASP A 64 3.81 14.85 -0.66
N GLY A 65 2.68 14.28 -1.07
CA GLY A 65 2.48 12.84 -1.15
C GLY A 65 1.94 12.21 0.15
N LEU A 66 1.97 10.89 0.19
CA LEU A 66 1.45 10.05 1.27
C LEU A 66 2.46 8.98 1.68
N GLU A 67 2.42 8.59 2.94
CA GLU A 67 3.05 7.38 3.46
C GLU A 67 2.01 6.35 3.89
N VAL A 68 2.30 5.08 3.62
CA VAL A 68 1.51 3.93 4.07
C VAL A 68 2.41 3.01 4.89
N LEU A 69 1.89 2.57 6.04
CA LEU A 69 2.55 1.62 6.93
C LEU A 69 1.70 0.36 7.07
N CYS A 70 2.28 -0.80 6.80
CA CYS A 70 1.65 -2.11 6.96
C CYS A 70 2.36 -2.88 8.06
N THR A 71 1.66 -3.13 9.16
CA THR A 71 2.22 -3.83 10.34
C THR A 71 2.19 -5.34 10.24
N ASP A 72 1.43 -5.88 9.28
CA ASP A 72 1.47 -7.29 8.91
C ASP A 72 1.86 -7.36 7.43
N PRO A 73 3.00 -7.98 7.07
CA PRO A 73 3.44 -8.08 5.68
C PRO A 73 2.58 -9.03 4.84
N ASP A 74 1.70 -9.80 5.49
CA ASP A 74 0.84 -10.81 4.88
C ASP A 74 -0.66 -10.43 4.88
N ASP A 75 -1.05 -9.29 5.48
CA ASP A 75 -2.44 -8.80 5.53
C ASP A 75 -2.53 -7.32 5.10
N ASP A 76 -3.11 -7.07 3.92
CA ASP A 76 -3.31 -5.72 3.39
C ASP A 76 -4.25 -4.86 4.26
N ARG A 77 -5.09 -5.47 5.08
CA ARG A 77 -5.96 -4.75 6.03
C ARG A 77 -5.18 -4.15 7.20
N ALA A 78 -3.95 -4.58 7.43
CA ALA A 78 -3.05 -3.99 8.41
C ALA A 78 -2.34 -2.72 7.88
N CYS A 79 -2.52 -2.39 6.60
CA CYS A 79 -2.01 -1.17 5.99
C CYS A 79 -2.86 0.05 6.34
N ARG A 80 -2.21 1.17 6.65
CA ARG A 80 -2.87 2.44 6.95
C ARG A 80 -2.07 3.63 6.45
N VAL A 81 -2.78 4.66 6.00
CA VAL A 81 -2.18 5.95 5.65
C VAL A 81 -1.75 6.65 6.93
N THR A 82 -0.49 7.04 7.03
CA THR A 82 0.07 7.73 8.20
C THR A 82 0.14 9.24 8.00
N THR A 83 0.10 9.71 6.77
CA THR A 83 0.10 11.14 6.44
C THR A 83 -1.27 11.75 6.67
N PRO A 84 -1.39 12.81 7.50
CA PRO A 84 -2.65 13.49 7.72
C PRO A 84 -3.08 14.29 6.49
N GLU A 85 -4.40 14.37 6.27
CA GLU A 85 -4.98 15.20 5.22
C GLU A 85 -4.74 16.69 5.51
N LYS A 86 -4.29 17.46 4.51
CA LYS A 86 -4.19 18.92 4.62
C LYS A 86 -5.50 19.56 4.17
N THR A 87 -6.20 20.21 5.11
CA THR A 87 -7.39 21.02 4.81
C THR A 87 -7.03 22.49 4.81
N TYR A 88 -7.37 23.19 3.72
CA TYR A 88 -7.19 24.64 3.61
C TYR A 88 -8.54 25.34 3.76
N LYS A 89 -9.00 25.52 5.00
CA LYS A 89 -10.31 26.13 5.32
C LYS A 89 -10.52 27.51 4.67
N HIS A 90 -9.45 28.25 4.42
CA HIS A 90 -9.53 29.57 3.77
C HIS A 90 -9.84 29.51 2.26
N LEU A 91 -9.63 28.37 1.61
CA LEU A 91 -9.97 28.15 0.20
C LEU A 91 -11.45 27.75 0.00
N GLU A 92 -12.12 27.25 1.04
CA GLU A 92 -13.57 26.96 1.01
C GLU A 92 -14.40 28.23 0.74
N LEU A 93 -13.89 29.39 1.16
CA LEU A 93 -14.51 30.70 0.94
C LEU A 93 -14.30 31.25 -0.48
N LEU A 94 -13.41 30.62 -1.27
CA LEU A 94 -13.02 31.05 -2.61
C LEU A 94 -13.58 30.16 -3.73
N GLN A 95 -14.35 29.11 -3.40
CA GLN A 95 -15.00 28.30 -4.42
C GLN A 95 -16.18 29.06 -5.07
N PRO A 96 -16.22 29.18 -6.42
CA PRO A 96 -17.39 29.74 -7.09
C PRO A 96 -18.59 28.83 -6.85
N ARG A 97 -19.75 29.45 -6.57
CA ARG A 97 -21.04 28.75 -6.47
C ARG A 97 -21.50 28.22 -7.81
#